data_AF-A0A1Y0MEA4-F1
#
_entry.id   AF-A0A1Y0MEA4-F1
#
_cell.length_a   1.000
_cell.length_b   1.000
_cell.length_c   1.000
_cell.angle_alpha   90.00
_cell.angle_beta   90.00
_cell.angle_gamma   90.00
#
_symmetry.space_group_name_H-M   'P 1'
#
loop_
_entity.id
_entity.type
_entity.pdbx_description
1 polymer ?
#
loop_
_entity_poly.entity_id
_entity_poly.type
_entity_poly.pdbx_seq_one_letter_code
_entity_poly.pdbx_strand_id
1 'polypeptide(L)'
;MKLSYRCSSCKKDNHIKTKATNRHELLMELGKEEFNERCRYCGNFTKKHINRLYADDNYMFVLVGFIAAAIATYFLWDFGYVSTLTGAIPLYFWIEMKKKSSMFNRTMVK
;
A
#
# COMPACT_ATOMS: atom_id res chain seq x y z
N MET A 1 -0.85 0.36 -2.36
CA MET A 1 -0.33 0.64 -1.00
C MET A 1 -0.74 2.04 -0.58
N LYS A 2 -0.76 2.34 0.71
CA LYS A 2 -0.99 3.70 1.22
C LYS A 2 0.32 4.21 1.81
N LEU A 3 0.75 5.42 1.45
CA LEU A 3 1.95 5.99 2.05
C LEU A 3 1.56 6.81 3.28
N SER A 4 2.26 6.57 4.39
CA SER A 4 2.10 7.28 5.64
C SER A 4 3.41 7.90 6.11
N TYR A 5 3.28 9.04 6.79
CA TYR A 5 4.39 9.67 7.48
C TYR A 5 3.96 10.18 8.85
N ARG A 6 4.89 10.14 9.80
CA ARG A 6 4.67 10.66 11.15
C ARG A 6 4.96 12.16 11.21
N CYS A 7 3.98 12.94 11.64
CA CYS A 7 4.17 14.37 11.87
C CYS A 7 5.13 14.60 13.05
N SER A 8 6.09 15.52 12.92
CA SER A 8 7.01 15.88 14.01
C SER A 8 6.33 16.63 15.16
N SER A 9 5.30 17.42 14.86
CA SER A 9 4.62 18.28 15.83
C SER A 9 3.58 17.50 16.65
N CYS A 10 2.60 16.86 15.97
CA CYS A 10 1.52 16.16 16.67
C CYS A 10 1.76 14.67 16.87
N LYS A 11 2.86 14.12 16.34
CA LYS A 11 3.21 12.67 16.38
C LYS A 11 2.14 11.73 15.80
N LYS A 12 1.11 12.27 15.11
CA LYS A 12 0.08 11.51 14.40
C LYS A 12 0.55 11.17 12.99
N ASP A 13 0.10 10.02 12.50
CA ASP A 13 0.41 9.54 11.16
C ASP A 13 -0.55 10.18 10.15
N ASN A 14 0.02 10.73 9.09
CA ASN A 14 -0.69 11.35 7.98
C ASN A 14 -0.51 10.50 6.74
N HIS A 15 -1.50 10.52 5.86
CA HIS A 15 -1.48 9.72 4.64
C HIS A 15 -1.38 10.61 3.40
N ILE A 16 -0.47 10.23 2.51
CA ILE A 16 -0.27 10.88 1.21
C ILE A 16 -0.96 10.04 0.14
N LYS A 17 -1.70 10.71 -0.74
CA LYS A 17 -2.29 10.08 -1.93
C LYS A 17 -1.29 10.20 -3.06
N THR A 18 -0.73 9.10 -3.52
CA THR A 18 0.19 9.04 -4.66
C THR A 18 -0.07 7.75 -5.44
N LYS A 19 0.19 7.79 -6.75
CA LYS A 19 0.07 6.63 -7.63
C LYS A 19 1.35 5.82 -7.71
N ALA A 20 2.45 6.31 -7.14
CA ALA A 20 3.75 5.67 -7.20
C ALA A 20 3.72 4.29 -6.53
N THR A 21 4.34 3.32 -7.20
CA THR A 21 4.47 1.93 -6.75
C THR A 21 5.80 1.70 -6.02
N ASN A 22 6.78 2.59 -6.25
CA ASN A 22 8.15 2.50 -5.74
C ASN A 22 8.67 3.88 -5.31
N ARG A 23 9.71 3.93 -4.46
CA ARG A 23 10.32 5.21 -4.03
C ARG A 23 10.96 6.02 -5.17
N HIS A 24 11.49 5.36 -6.20
CA HIS A 24 12.01 6.04 -7.39
C HIS A 24 10.90 6.69 -8.22
N GLU A 25 9.77 6.00 -8.42
CA GLU A 25 8.59 6.57 -9.08
C GLU A 25 8.05 7.75 -8.28
N LEU A 26 8.06 7.65 -6.95
CA LEU A 26 7.64 8.73 -6.07
C LEU A 26 8.56 9.95 -6.17
N LEU A 27 9.88 9.73 -6.28
CA LEU A 27 10.85 10.80 -6.52
C LEU A 27 10.65 11.46 -7.88
N MET A 28 10.33 10.69 -8.92
CA MET A 28 9.97 11.23 -10.24
C MET A 28 8.65 12.02 -10.20
N GLU A 29 7.65 11.56 -9.45
CA GLU A 29 6.34 12.22 -9.31
C GLU A 29 6.44 13.55 -8.55
N LEU A 30 7.24 13.59 -7.47
CA LEU A 30 7.46 14.81 -6.67
C LEU A 30 8.52 15.74 -7.27
N GLY A 31 9.42 15.20 -8.09
CA GLY A 31 10.58 15.91 -8.65
C GLY A 31 11.60 16.39 -7.61
N LYS A 32 11.43 16.03 -6.33
CA LYS A 32 12.24 16.46 -5.18
C LYS A 32 12.29 15.35 -4.13
N GLU A 33 13.42 15.26 -3.45
CA GLU A 33 13.65 14.31 -2.34
C GLU A 33 12.90 14.67 -1.05
N GLU A 34 12.56 15.95 -0.90
CA GLU A 34 11.84 16.48 0.24
C GLU A 34 10.46 16.96 -0.20
N PHE A 35 9.43 16.49 0.51
CA PHE A 35 8.09 17.00 0.36
C PHE A 35 7.73 17.90 1.55
N ASN A 36 6.98 18.96 1.26
CA ASN A 36 6.43 19.86 2.25
C ASN A 36 4.92 19.71 2.24
N GLU A 37 4.39 18.88 3.13
CA GLU A 37 2.95 18.73 3.32
C GLU A 37 2.49 19.34 4.64
N ARG A 38 1.30 19.95 4.58
CA ARG A 38 0.55 20.38 5.76
C ARG A 38 -0.06 19.15 6.44
N CYS A 39 0.24 18.98 7.73
CA CYS A 39 -0.40 17.95 8.54
C CYS A 39 -1.91 18.20 8.63
N ARG A 40 -2.73 17.16 8.37
CA ARG A 40 -4.20 17.25 8.44
C ARG A 40 -4.76 17.41 9.85
N TYR A 41 -3.97 17.04 10.86
CA TYR A 41 -4.40 17.09 12.26
C TYR A 41 -4.04 18.38 12.98
N CYS A 42 -2.83 18.91 12.77
CA CYS A 42 -2.35 20.11 13.49
C CYS A 42 -2.09 21.32 12.60
N GLY A 43 -2.24 21.20 11.27
CA GLY A 43 -2.04 22.32 10.34
C GLY A 43 -0.58 22.76 10.16
N ASN A 44 0.37 22.19 10.91
CA ASN A 44 1.78 22.50 10.77
C ASN A 44 2.36 21.95 9.46
N PHE A 45 3.23 22.75 8.83
CA PHE A 45 4.00 22.33 7.67
C PHE A 45 5.13 21.41 8.12
N THR A 46 5.15 20.20 7.56
CA THR A 46 6.17 19.20 7.84
C THR A 46 6.99 18.98 6.59
N LYS A 47 8.25 19.40 6.64
CA LYS A 47 9.26 19.04 5.65
C LYS A 47 9.85 17.68 6.01
N LYS A 48 9.68 16.69 5.15
CA LYS A 48 10.19 15.32 5.36
C LYS A 48 10.82 14.79 4.08
N HIS A 49 11.89 14.03 4.26
CA HIS A 49 12.53 13.29 3.19
C HIS A 49 11.68 12.07 2.79
N ILE A 50 11.69 11.70 1.51
CA ILE A 50 10.96 10.53 0.97
C ILE A 50 11.29 9.24 1.73
N ASN A 51 12.54 9.07 2.17
CA ASN A 51 12.95 7.89 2.95
C ASN A 51 12.24 7.75 4.32
N ARG A 52 11.62 8.81 4.84
CA ARG A 52 10.83 8.78 6.09
C ARG A 52 9.36 8.41 5.86
N LEU A 53 8.99 8.08 4.62
CA LEU A 53 7.68 7.54 4.28
C LEU A 53 7.65 6.03 4.52
N TYR A 54 6.55 5.58 5.09
CA TYR A 54 6.21 4.19 5.31
C TYR A 54 5.09 3.79 4.34
N ALA A 55 5.21 2.62 3.73
CA ALA A 55 4.14 2.02 2.96
C ALA A 55 3.32 1.10 3.86
N ASP A 56 2.05 1.45 4.04
CA ASP A 56 1.04 0.64 4.69
C ASP A 56 0.30 -0.26 3.69
N ASP A 57 0.04 -1.48 4.13
CA ASP A 57 -0.75 -2.47 3.43
C ASP A 57 -2.21 -1.97 3.31
N ASN A 58 -2.74 -1.88 2.07
CA ASN A 58 -4.15 -1.53 1.88
C ASN A 58 -4.99 -2.80 1.70
N TYR A 59 -5.49 -3.34 2.80
CA TYR A 59 -6.26 -4.59 2.83
C TYR A 59 -7.61 -4.54 2.11
N MET A 60 -8.09 -3.35 1.72
CA MET A 60 -9.38 -3.19 1.05
C MET A 60 -9.48 -3.99 -0.26
N PHE A 61 -8.40 -4.06 -1.05
CA PHE A 61 -8.39 -4.86 -2.27
C PHE A 61 -8.29 -6.37 -2.01
N VAL A 62 -7.59 -6.78 -0.93
CA VAL A 62 -7.56 -8.18 -0.48
C VAL A 62 -8.97 -8.65 -0.14
N LEU A 63 -9.71 -7.83 0.62
CA LEU A 63 -11.07 -8.17 1.06
C LEU A 63 -12.02 -8.37 -0.12
N VAL A 64 -11.98 -7.46 -1.11
CA VAL A 64 -12.79 -7.58 -2.33
C VAL A 64 -12.40 -8.83 -3.12
N GLY A 65 -11.10 -9.11 -3.27
CA GLY A 65 -10.61 -10.32 -3.92
C GLY A 65 -11.05 -11.59 -3.21
N PHE A 66 -11.09 -11.57 -1.88
CA PHE A 66 -11.54 -12.71 -1.08
C PHE A 66 -13.04 -12.98 -1.24
N ILE A 67 -13.87 -11.91 -1.25
CA ILE A 67 -15.31 -12.03 -1.51
C ILE A 67 -15.57 -12.56 -2.93
N ALA A 68 -14.88 -12.03 -3.93
CA ALA A 68 -15.00 -12.49 -5.31
C ALA A 68 -14.59 -13.97 -5.46
N ALA A 69 -13.50 -14.38 -4.78
CA ALA A 69 -13.08 -15.77 -4.76
C ALA A 69 -14.13 -16.67 -4.10
N ALA A 70 -14.71 -16.28 -2.97
CA ALA A 70 -15.77 -17.04 -2.31
C ALA A 70 -17.00 -17.23 -3.21
N ILE A 71 -17.42 -16.20 -3.94
CA ILE A 71 -18.51 -16.28 -4.92
C ILE A 71 -18.14 -17.25 -6.05
N ALA A 72 -16.95 -17.11 -6.63
CA ALA A 72 -16.49 -18.00 -7.69
C ALA A 72 -16.43 -19.46 -7.22
N THR A 73 -15.92 -19.72 -6.01
CA THR A 73 -15.90 -21.06 -5.41
C THR A 73 -17.31 -21.63 -5.22
N TYR A 74 -18.30 -20.81 -4.83
CA TYR A 74 -19.69 -21.24 -4.71
C TYR A 74 -20.28 -21.68 -6.05
N PHE A 75 -20.07 -20.91 -7.13
CA PHE A 75 -20.55 -21.26 -8.47
C PHE A 75 -19.83 -22.46 -9.10
N LEU A 76 -18.55 -22.66 -8.75
CA LEU A 76 -17.69 -23.71 -9.31
C LEU A 76 -17.63 -24.96 -8.42
N TRP A 77 -18.51 -25.06 -7.42
CA TRP A 77 -18.50 -26.14 -6.43
C TRP A 77 -18.68 -27.53 -7.05
N ASP A 78 -19.50 -27.65 -8.10
CA ASP A 78 -19.72 -28.92 -8.82
C ASP A 78 -18.49 -29.40 -9.60
N PHE A 79 -17.55 -28.50 -9.93
CA PHE A 79 -16.33 -28.85 -10.68
C PHE A 79 -15.17 -29.32 -9.80
N GLY A 80 -15.40 -29.51 -8.48
CA GLY A 80 -14.48 -30.15 -7.53
C GLY A 80 -13.10 -29.51 -7.43
N TYR A 81 -12.21 -29.83 -8.38
CA TYR A 81 -10.82 -29.39 -8.44
C TYR A 81 -10.66 -27.86 -8.60
N VAL A 82 -11.62 -27.20 -9.26
CA VAL A 82 -11.56 -25.75 -9.54
C VAL A 82 -11.64 -24.89 -8.27
N SER A 83 -12.27 -25.41 -7.21
CA SER A 83 -12.40 -24.73 -5.91
C SER A 83 -11.03 -24.44 -5.25
N THR A 84 -10.06 -25.34 -5.43
CA THR A 84 -8.71 -25.18 -4.87
C THR A 84 -7.90 -24.07 -5.56
N LEU A 85 -8.07 -23.93 -6.88
CA LEU A 85 -7.44 -22.86 -7.67
C LEU A 85 -7.96 -21.48 -7.28
N THR A 86 -9.26 -21.35 -7.01
CA THR A 86 -9.86 -20.08 -6.57
C THR A 86 -9.31 -19.59 -5.23
N GLY A 87 -8.97 -20.49 -4.31
CA GLY A 87 -8.36 -20.13 -3.02
C GLY A 87 -6.91 -19.63 -3.12
N ALA A 88 -6.17 -20.09 -4.14
CA ALA A 88 -4.78 -19.67 -4.36
C ALA A 88 -4.66 -18.21 -4.85
N ILE A 89 -5.69 -17.70 -5.53
CA ILE A 89 -5.69 -16.35 -6.12
C ILE A 89 -5.58 -15.26 -5.02
N PRO A 90 -6.45 -15.20 -3.99
CA PRO A 90 -6.32 -14.22 -2.91
C PRO A 90 -4.97 -14.31 -2.17
N LEU A 91 -4.47 -15.53 -1.94
CA LEU A 91 -3.17 -15.77 -1.29
C LEU A 91 -2.02 -15.16 -2.10
N TYR A 92 -1.99 -15.38 -3.41
CA TYR A 92 -0.99 -14.79 -4.29
C TYR A 92 -1.00 -13.26 -4.23
N PHE A 93 -2.18 -12.64 -4.37
CA PHE A 93 -2.32 -11.18 -4.28
C PHE A 93 -1.89 -10.62 -2.92
N TRP A 94 -2.15 -11.34 -1.82
CA TRP A 94 -1.72 -10.92 -0.50
C TRP A 94 -0.19 -10.93 -0.38
N ILE A 95 0.46 -12.00 -0.84
CA ILE A 95 1.93 -12.09 -0.87
C ILE A 95 2.53 -10.97 -1.71
N GLU A 96 1.95 -10.71 -2.90
CA GLU A 96 2.43 -9.66 -3.79
C GLU A 96 2.32 -8.26 -3.15
N MET A 97 1.21 -7.99 -2.46
CA MET A 97 1.02 -6.72 -1.74
C MET A 97 2.02 -6.55 -0.58
N LYS A 98 2.22 -7.59 0.23
CA LYS A 98 3.23 -7.62 1.30
C LYS A 98 4.63 -7.36 0.75
N LYS A 99 4.94 -7.96 -0.41
CA LYS A 99 6.24 -7.78 -1.06
C LYS A 99 6.43 -6.33 -1.52
N LYS A 100 5.40 -5.71 -2.12
CA LYS A 100 5.46 -4.31 -2.59
C LYS A 100 5.66 -3.32 -1.44
N SER A 101 4.88 -3.43 -0.35
CA SER A 101 5.05 -2.53 0.81
C SER A 101 6.40 -2.73 1.51
N SER A 102 6.85 -3.98 1.66
CA SER A 102 8.16 -4.29 2.23
C SER A 102 9.31 -3.77 1.38
N MET A 103 9.27 -3.95 0.06
CA MET A 103 10.30 -3.40 -0.85
C MET A 103 10.35 -1.88 -0.81
N PHE A 104 9.19 -1.21 -0.76
CA PHE A 104 9.14 0.25 -0.61
C PHE A 104 9.85 0.70 0.68
N ASN A 105 9.59 0.02 1.80
CA ASN A 105 10.20 0.38 3.07
C ASN A 105 11.72 0.14 3.10
N ARG A 106 12.20 -0.94 2.45
CA ARG A 106 13.63 -1.31 2.42
C ARG A 106 14.47 -0.49 1.45
N THR A 107 13.90 0.00 0.35
CA THR A 107 14.66 0.69 -0.70
C THR A 107 14.91 2.15 -0.32
N MET A 108 16.10 2.55 0.11
CA MET A 108 16.39 3.97 0.35
C MET A 108 16.91 4.61 -0.94
N VAL A 109 16.40 5.79 -1.27
CA VAL A 109 16.94 6.60 -2.37
C VAL A 109 18.04 7.50 -1.80
N LYS A 110 19.15 7.64 -2.53
CA LYS A 110 20.30 8.47 -2.16
C LYS A 110 20.10 9.89 -2.62
#